data_AF-A0A9J7XI60-F1
#
_entry.id   AF-A0A9J7XI60-F1
#
_cell.length_a   1.000
_cell.length_b   1.000
_cell.length_c   1.000
_cell.angle_alpha   90.00
_cell.angle_beta   90.00
_cell.angle_gamma   90.00
#
_symmetry.space_group_name_H-M   'P 1'
#
loop_
_entity.id
_entity.type
_entity.pdbx_description
1 polymer ?
#
loop_
_entity_poly.entity_id
_entity_poly.type
_entity_poly.pdbx_seq_one_letter_code
_entity_poly.pdbx_strand_id
1 'polypeptide(L)'
;MAWVLKMDDATIESGLVHDFDASLSGIGQELGAGAYSMSDVLALPIFKQEDVSVPVESDTKNPPFQYVLCAATSPAVKLHEETLTYLNQGQSYEIRLLDNRKIGEMPELNNKTVKSIVRVVFHDRRLQYMEHQQLEGWKWNRPGDRLLDIDIPMSVGITEPCTHPSQLNAADFLWDLSKRASVFVQVHCISTEFTPRKHGGEKGVPFRIQIDTFKQNESGEYTEHLHSASCQIKVFKPKGADRKQKTDREKMEKKTVQEKEKYQPSYDTTILSETRLEPVIEEAVEHELKKSSKRTLPADCGDSIAKSKRGSCSPWPDNAYVNPNTAATPTFTSSTHTYSSSSTVPDSESSSPNHQGDLGSLISMESLSPTASIQDTQKWLLKNRFNSYSRIFTHFSGSDLLKLTREDLVQICGAADGIRLYNALKSRAVCPRLTVYVSLEPSQSASPLLEKRGHRKNGEHSSPTSIPVYHALYLEEMTACELTRKISSVLALPLSHISQVYKQGPTGIHILLSDQMVYNFPDESSFIVSTIQDDTSDGFHIVLK
;
A
#
# COMPACT_ATOMS: atom_id res chain seq x y z
N MET A 1 -4.51 52.56 -53.93
CA MET A 1 -4.39 51.10 -53.68
C MET A 1 -5.79 50.56 -53.43
N ALA A 2 -6.31 49.72 -54.34
CA ALA A 2 -7.58 48.96 -54.24
C ALA A 2 -8.92 49.72 -54.01
N TRP A 3 -10.03 49.01 -54.27
CA TRP A 3 -11.44 49.45 -54.34
C TRP A 3 -12.34 48.38 -53.63
N VAL A 4 -13.60 48.55 -53.15
CA VAL A 4 -14.74 49.49 -53.41
C VAL A 4 -15.54 49.11 -54.67
N LEU A 5 -16.75 48.53 -54.66
CA LEU A 5 -17.73 48.11 -53.62
C LEU A 5 -17.89 46.55 -53.63
N LYS A 6 -18.67 45.80 -52.84
CA LYS A 6 -19.98 45.87 -52.13
C LYS A 6 -21.23 45.65 -53.03
N MET A 7 -22.20 44.89 -52.49
CA MET A 7 -23.56 44.54 -52.96
C MET A 7 -23.64 43.37 -53.97
N ASP A 8 -24.72 42.58 -54.05
CA ASP A 8 -25.73 42.10 -53.08
C ASP A 8 -26.54 40.90 -53.70
N ASP A 9 -27.24 40.14 -52.84
CA ASP A 9 -28.50 39.39 -53.06
C ASP A 9 -28.66 38.11 -53.95
N ALA A 10 -29.67 37.32 -53.52
CA ALA A 10 -30.61 36.37 -54.14
C ALA A 10 -30.36 35.57 -55.46
N THR A 11 -30.23 34.24 -55.29
CA THR A 11 -31.04 33.14 -55.92
C THR A 11 -31.02 32.79 -57.44
N ILE A 12 -31.40 31.52 -57.71
CA ILE A 12 -32.11 30.92 -58.89
C ILE A 12 -31.35 30.07 -59.95
N GLU A 13 -31.82 28.81 -60.06
CA GLU A 13 -31.92 27.85 -61.19
C GLU A 13 -30.77 26.99 -61.79
N SER A 14 -31.24 25.81 -62.27
CA SER A 14 -30.61 24.78 -63.12
C SER A 14 -29.49 23.89 -62.54
N GLY A 15 -29.40 22.59 -62.86
CA GLY A 15 -30.37 21.72 -63.54
C GLY A 15 -29.73 20.56 -64.34
N LEU A 16 -30.01 19.30 -63.96
CA LEU A 16 -29.48 18.06 -64.58
C LEU A 16 -27.94 17.89 -64.35
N VAL A 17 -27.28 16.73 -64.48
CA VAL A 17 -27.54 15.51 -65.26
C VAL A 17 -27.33 14.22 -64.41
N HIS A 18 -27.83 13.10 -64.94
CA HIS A 18 -27.87 11.74 -64.41
C HIS A 18 -26.51 10.99 -64.29
N ASP A 19 -26.55 9.97 -63.44
CA ASP A 19 -25.94 8.62 -63.51
C ASP A 19 -24.44 8.41 -63.82
N PHE A 20 -23.77 7.71 -62.89
CA PHE A 20 -23.03 6.50 -63.24
C PHE A 20 -23.04 5.49 -62.09
N ASP A 21 -23.82 4.41 -62.23
CA ASP A 21 -23.79 3.23 -61.34
C ASP A 21 -23.52 1.96 -62.17
N ALA A 22 -22.57 1.16 -61.69
CA ALA A 22 -22.14 -0.16 -62.19
C ALA A 22 -21.12 -0.72 -61.17
N SER A 23 -21.30 -1.81 -60.42
CA SER A 23 -22.12 -3.03 -60.61
C SER A 23 -21.64 -3.87 -61.82
N LEU A 24 -21.52 -5.20 -61.79
CA LEU A 24 -21.69 -6.22 -60.74
C LEU A 24 -20.28 -6.70 -60.25
N SER A 25 -19.97 -7.88 -59.69
CA SER A 25 -20.66 -9.16 -59.38
C SER A 25 -19.91 -9.89 -58.22
N GLY A 26 -20.35 -11.03 -57.66
CA GLY A 26 -21.57 -11.80 -57.90
C GLY A 26 -21.74 -12.96 -56.89
N ILE A 27 -22.94 -13.56 -56.88
CA ILE A 27 -23.31 -14.74 -56.07
C ILE A 27 -23.18 -16.01 -56.95
N GLY A 28 -22.68 -17.13 -56.41
CA GLY A 28 -22.72 -18.42 -57.14
C GLY A 28 -21.96 -19.63 -56.56
N GLN A 29 -22.69 -20.46 -55.82
CA GLN A 29 -22.67 -21.95 -55.89
C GLN A 29 -21.51 -22.80 -55.32
N GLU A 30 -21.80 -23.36 -54.13
CA GLU A 30 -21.57 -24.72 -53.58
C GLU A 30 -20.42 -25.67 -54.03
N LEU A 31 -19.78 -26.28 -53.01
CA LEU A 31 -19.31 -27.68 -52.83
C LEU A 31 -18.05 -27.68 -51.92
N GLY A 32 -17.89 -28.49 -50.86
CA GLY A 32 -18.84 -29.41 -50.21
C GLY A 32 -18.13 -30.46 -49.33
N ALA A 33 -17.97 -30.19 -48.02
CA ALA A 33 -17.58 -31.17 -46.98
C ALA A 33 -17.90 -30.60 -45.58
N GLY A 34 -18.41 -31.43 -44.65
CA GLY A 34 -18.87 -30.95 -43.34
C GLY A 34 -18.45 -31.82 -42.15
N ALA A 35 -18.55 -31.25 -40.95
CA ALA A 35 -18.34 -31.94 -39.67
C ALA A 35 -19.29 -31.40 -38.58
N TYR A 36 -20.52 -31.89 -38.63
CA TYR A 36 -21.48 -32.11 -37.53
C TYR A 36 -21.06 -31.64 -36.11
N SER A 37 -21.88 -30.77 -35.52
CA SER A 37 -22.03 -30.61 -34.07
C SER A 37 -23.52 -30.82 -33.72
N MET A 38 -23.82 -31.65 -32.73
CA MET A 38 -25.20 -31.95 -32.31
C MET A 38 -25.53 -31.23 -31.00
N SER A 39 -26.59 -30.43 -31.01
CA SER A 39 -27.18 -29.82 -29.80
C SER A 39 -28.71 -29.75 -29.88
N ASP A 40 -29.27 -29.54 -31.08
CA ASP A 40 -30.70 -29.22 -31.28
C ASP A 40 -31.61 -30.44 -31.52
N VAL A 41 -31.37 -31.58 -30.86
CA VAL A 41 -32.22 -32.80 -30.99
C VAL A 41 -32.52 -33.47 -29.65
N LEU A 42 -33.10 -32.73 -28.70
CA LEU A 42 -34.00 -33.27 -27.65
C LEU A 42 -35.01 -32.20 -27.20
N ALA A 43 -36.01 -31.94 -28.04
CA ALA A 43 -37.12 -31.03 -27.72
C ALA A 43 -38.49 -31.62 -28.11
N LEU A 44 -39.11 -32.36 -27.20
CA LEU A 44 -40.55 -32.68 -27.22
C LEU A 44 -41.12 -32.66 -25.78
N PRO A 45 -42.41 -32.33 -25.58
CA PRO A 45 -42.81 -31.55 -24.40
C PRO A 45 -43.97 -32.19 -23.61
N ILE A 46 -43.69 -32.84 -22.47
CA ILE A 46 -44.73 -33.48 -21.64
C ILE A 46 -44.44 -33.27 -20.14
N PHE A 47 -44.80 -32.11 -19.60
CA PHE A 47 -45.96 -31.98 -18.69
C PHE A 47 -46.19 -30.55 -18.16
N LYS A 48 -47.46 -30.14 -18.13
CA LYS A 48 -48.05 -29.05 -17.36
C LYS A 48 -47.42 -27.64 -17.50
N GLN A 49 -47.92 -26.93 -18.50
CA GLN A 49 -48.41 -25.56 -18.28
C GLN A 49 -49.48 -25.59 -17.17
N GLU A 50 -49.38 -24.68 -16.19
CA GLU A 50 -50.40 -24.40 -15.19
C GLU A 50 -50.39 -22.88 -15.01
N ASP A 51 -51.53 -22.21 -15.17
CA ASP A 51 -51.56 -20.76 -15.39
C ASP A 51 -51.19 -19.99 -14.11
N VAL A 52 -50.01 -19.34 -14.12
CA VAL A 52 -49.57 -18.46 -13.04
C VAL A 52 -50.40 -17.17 -13.09
N SER A 53 -51.56 -17.21 -12.45
CA SER A 53 -52.34 -16.02 -12.10
C SER A 53 -51.43 -15.02 -11.38
N VAL A 54 -51.35 -13.79 -11.90
CA VAL A 54 -50.49 -12.73 -11.35
C VAL A 54 -50.79 -12.53 -9.86
N PRO A 55 -49.84 -12.83 -8.95
CA PRO A 55 -50.02 -12.53 -7.53
C PRO A 55 -49.87 -11.03 -7.34
N VAL A 56 -50.99 -10.33 -7.14
CA VAL A 56 -50.98 -8.90 -6.79
C VAL A 56 -50.72 -8.75 -5.29
N GLU A 57 -49.56 -9.24 -4.85
CA GLU A 57 -49.04 -9.08 -3.49
C GLU A 57 -47.59 -8.60 -3.54
N SER A 58 -47.40 -7.31 -3.27
CA SER A 58 -46.10 -6.64 -3.26
C SER A 58 -45.36 -6.81 -1.92
N ASP A 59 -45.10 -8.05 -1.48
CA ASP A 59 -44.21 -8.32 -0.33
C ASP A 59 -42.77 -8.55 -0.83
N THR A 60 -42.05 -7.45 -1.08
CA THR A 60 -40.63 -7.49 -1.43
C THR A 60 -39.83 -8.01 -0.24
N LYS A 61 -39.48 -9.31 -0.27
CA LYS A 61 -38.64 -9.97 0.73
C LYS A 61 -37.21 -9.43 0.68
N ASN A 62 -36.99 -8.32 1.38
CA ASN A 62 -35.65 -7.84 1.68
C ASN A 62 -34.89 -8.90 2.49
N PRO A 63 -33.58 -9.11 2.25
CA PRO A 63 -32.78 -9.99 3.09
C PRO A 63 -32.72 -9.45 4.53
N PRO A 64 -32.58 -10.33 5.55
CA PRO A 64 -32.63 -9.94 6.96
C PRO A 64 -31.52 -8.95 7.34
N PHE A 65 -30.39 -9.00 6.64
CA PHE A 65 -29.33 -8.00 6.72
C PHE A 65 -29.10 -7.39 5.35
N GLN A 66 -28.88 -6.08 5.29
CA GLN A 66 -28.56 -5.39 4.05
C GLN A 66 -27.42 -4.40 4.28
N TYR A 67 -26.48 -4.36 3.34
CA TYR A 67 -25.36 -3.41 3.38
C TYR A 67 -25.43 -2.50 2.16
N VAL A 68 -25.22 -1.20 2.36
CA VAL A 68 -25.32 -0.20 1.28
C VAL A 68 -24.07 0.67 1.25
N LEU A 69 -23.25 0.46 0.22
CA LEU A 69 -22.10 1.29 -0.11
C LEU A 69 -22.59 2.62 -0.71
N CYS A 70 -22.29 3.72 -0.05
CA CYS A 70 -22.75 5.06 -0.44
C CYS A 70 -21.83 5.68 -1.49
N ALA A 71 -21.71 4.98 -2.62
CA ALA A 71 -21.04 5.43 -3.84
C ALA A 71 -21.83 4.96 -5.07
N ALA A 72 -21.80 5.75 -6.14
CA ALA A 72 -22.70 5.55 -7.29
C ALA A 72 -22.32 4.35 -8.17
N THR A 73 -23.33 3.61 -8.64
CA THR A 73 -23.15 2.53 -9.63
C THR A 73 -22.76 3.10 -10.99
N SER A 74 -21.94 2.36 -11.75
CA SER A 74 -21.54 2.76 -13.10
C SER A 74 -22.70 2.68 -14.09
N PRO A 75 -22.96 3.73 -14.92
CA PRO A 75 -23.96 3.69 -15.98
C PRO A 75 -23.54 2.82 -17.19
N ALA A 76 -22.33 2.26 -17.19
CA ALA A 76 -21.76 1.51 -18.31
C ALA A 76 -21.79 -0.02 -18.14
N VAL A 77 -22.60 -0.53 -17.21
CA VAL A 77 -22.82 -1.97 -16.96
C VAL A 77 -24.02 -2.48 -17.76
N LYS A 78 -23.93 -3.66 -18.39
CA LYS A 78 -25.08 -4.22 -19.14
C LYS A 78 -26.16 -4.78 -18.21
N LEU A 79 -27.41 -4.89 -18.69
CA LEU A 79 -28.53 -5.49 -17.92
C LEU A 79 -28.23 -6.86 -17.30
N HIS A 80 -27.45 -7.69 -17.99
CA HIS A 80 -27.15 -9.08 -17.60
C HIS A 80 -25.79 -9.24 -16.88
N GLU A 81 -25.13 -8.14 -16.53
CA GLU A 81 -23.87 -8.11 -15.78
C GLU A 81 -24.15 -7.67 -14.32
N GLU A 82 -23.21 -7.89 -13.40
CA GLU A 82 -23.38 -7.42 -12.01
C GLU A 82 -23.06 -5.92 -11.89
N THR A 83 -23.74 -5.21 -10.99
CA THR A 83 -23.46 -3.79 -10.71
C THR A 83 -22.00 -3.55 -10.33
N LEU A 84 -21.40 -2.48 -10.87
CA LEU A 84 -19.99 -2.14 -10.65
C LEU A 84 -19.84 -0.71 -10.14
N THR A 85 -19.14 -0.55 -9.02
CA THR A 85 -18.89 0.75 -8.37
C THR A 85 -17.49 1.26 -8.66
N TYR A 86 -17.28 2.57 -8.80
CA TYR A 86 -15.96 3.17 -9.02
C TYR A 86 -15.48 3.91 -7.76
N LEU A 87 -14.34 3.49 -7.21
CA LEU A 87 -13.75 4.04 -5.98
C LEU A 87 -12.37 4.64 -6.25
N ASN A 88 -11.99 5.66 -5.47
CA ASN A 88 -10.66 6.26 -5.46
C ASN A 88 -9.78 5.60 -4.37
N GLN A 89 -8.51 5.37 -4.71
CA GLN A 89 -7.50 4.83 -3.80
C GLN A 89 -7.35 5.73 -2.56
N GLY A 90 -7.50 5.15 -1.36
CA GLY A 90 -7.34 5.85 -0.08
C GLY A 90 -8.39 6.92 0.22
N GLN A 91 -9.54 6.92 -0.49
CA GLN A 91 -10.70 7.73 -0.11
C GLN A 91 -11.65 6.90 0.76
N SER A 92 -12.15 7.50 1.84
CA SER A 92 -13.14 6.89 2.74
C SER A 92 -14.53 6.84 2.09
N TYR A 93 -15.20 5.69 2.15
CA TYR A 93 -16.56 5.49 1.67
C TYR A 93 -17.45 4.86 2.76
N GLU A 94 -18.63 5.45 3.01
CA GLU A 94 -19.63 4.91 3.96
C GLU A 94 -20.22 3.60 3.42
N ILE A 95 -20.20 2.54 4.22
CA ILE A 95 -21.07 1.37 4.06
C ILE A 95 -22.03 1.35 5.26
N ARG A 96 -23.31 1.58 4.99
CA ARG A 96 -24.38 1.48 6.00
C ARG A 96 -24.72 0.02 6.23
N LEU A 97 -24.83 -0.38 7.48
CA LEU A 97 -25.31 -1.71 7.88
C LEU A 97 -26.74 -1.57 8.38
N LEU A 98 -27.64 -2.38 7.82
CA LEU A 98 -29.08 -2.33 8.06
C LEU A 98 -29.57 -3.70 8.53
N ASP A 99 -30.26 -3.70 9.66
CA ASP A 99 -31.11 -4.80 10.10
C ASP A 99 -32.50 -4.61 9.49
N ASN A 100 -32.93 -5.57 8.68
CA ASN A 100 -34.18 -5.58 7.93
C ASN A 100 -35.10 -6.75 8.37
N ARG A 101 -34.74 -7.49 9.44
CA ARG A 101 -35.51 -8.64 9.95
C ARG A 101 -36.96 -8.25 10.26
N LYS A 102 -37.93 -9.11 9.92
CA LYS A 102 -39.33 -8.89 10.31
C LYS A 102 -39.47 -9.07 11.83
N ILE A 103 -40.37 -8.32 12.46
CA ILE A 103 -40.55 -8.37 13.93
C ILE A 103 -40.95 -9.78 14.37
N GLY A 104 -40.09 -10.44 15.15
CA GLY A 104 -40.23 -11.85 15.57
C GLY A 104 -39.28 -12.82 14.85
N GLU A 105 -38.53 -12.37 13.84
CA GLU A 105 -37.52 -13.13 13.11
C GLU A 105 -36.15 -13.04 13.81
N MET A 106 -35.54 -14.20 14.12
CA MET A 106 -34.33 -14.30 14.94
C MET A 106 -34.42 -13.50 16.28
N PRO A 107 -35.41 -13.78 17.16
CA PRO A 107 -35.61 -13.00 18.39
C PRO A 107 -34.41 -13.10 19.36
N GLU A 108 -33.62 -14.18 19.24
CA GLU A 108 -32.35 -14.41 19.93
C GLU A 108 -31.26 -13.36 19.66
N LEU A 109 -31.44 -12.50 18.66
CA LEU A 109 -30.52 -11.44 18.24
C LEU A 109 -30.93 -10.05 18.76
N ASN A 110 -32.10 -9.92 19.40
CA ASN A 110 -32.61 -8.63 19.83
C ASN A 110 -31.76 -8.04 20.98
N ASN A 111 -31.36 -6.78 20.83
CA ASN A 111 -30.42 -6.08 21.71
C ASN A 111 -29.03 -6.75 21.82
N LYS A 112 -28.63 -7.58 20.84
CA LYS A 112 -27.28 -8.14 20.76
C LYS A 112 -26.40 -7.38 19.78
N THR A 113 -25.12 -7.37 20.12
CA THR A 113 -24.02 -7.04 19.22
C THR A 113 -23.76 -8.21 18.26
N VAL A 114 -23.42 -7.91 17.01
CA VAL A 114 -22.91 -8.87 16.02
C VAL A 114 -21.52 -8.45 15.54
N LYS A 115 -20.73 -9.40 15.05
CA LYS A 115 -19.44 -9.13 14.41
C LYS A 115 -19.61 -9.12 12.90
N SER A 116 -19.08 -8.11 12.22
CA SER A 116 -18.94 -8.09 10.77
C SER A 116 -17.48 -8.02 10.38
N ILE A 117 -17.11 -8.77 9.34
CA ILE A 117 -15.79 -8.74 8.72
C ILE A 117 -15.97 -8.17 7.31
N VAL A 118 -15.31 -7.04 7.03
CA VAL A 118 -15.26 -6.44 5.69
C VAL A 118 -13.96 -6.83 5.00
N ARG A 119 -14.07 -7.26 3.73
CA ARG A 119 -12.97 -7.82 2.94
C ARG A 119 -12.93 -7.22 1.53
N VAL A 120 -11.73 -7.01 0.99
CA VAL A 120 -11.48 -6.73 -0.43
C VAL A 120 -10.88 -7.99 -1.06
N VAL A 121 -11.65 -8.68 -1.90
CA VAL A 121 -11.26 -9.94 -2.54
C VAL A 121 -11.24 -9.81 -4.06
N PHE A 122 -10.46 -10.64 -4.75
CA PHE A 122 -10.53 -10.67 -6.22
C PHE A 122 -11.91 -11.15 -6.71
N HIS A 123 -12.43 -10.54 -7.79
CA HIS A 123 -13.63 -11.07 -8.47
C HIS A 123 -13.29 -12.20 -9.46
N ASP A 124 -12.08 -12.18 -10.03
CA ASP A 124 -11.59 -13.18 -11.00
C ASP A 124 -11.15 -14.47 -10.27
N ARG A 125 -11.82 -15.61 -10.54
CA ARG A 125 -11.52 -16.94 -9.96
C ARG A 125 -10.05 -17.36 -10.07
N ARG A 126 -9.33 -16.99 -11.14
CA ARG A 126 -7.90 -17.30 -11.29
C ARG A 126 -7.06 -16.44 -10.36
N LEU A 127 -7.44 -15.18 -10.12
CA LEU A 127 -6.76 -14.30 -9.16
C LEU A 127 -7.10 -14.64 -7.70
N GLN A 128 -8.30 -15.15 -7.43
CA GLN A 128 -8.66 -15.73 -6.12
C GLN A 128 -7.73 -16.90 -5.75
N TYR A 129 -7.51 -17.84 -6.68
CA TYR A 129 -6.61 -18.99 -6.44
C TYR A 129 -5.15 -18.58 -6.13
N MET A 130 -4.69 -17.46 -6.67
CA MET A 130 -3.36 -16.89 -6.38
C MET A 130 -3.42 -15.66 -5.47
N GLU A 131 -4.51 -15.47 -4.69
CA GLU A 131 -4.73 -14.24 -3.92
C GLU A 131 -3.55 -13.98 -2.98
N HIS A 132 -3.13 -14.98 -2.21
CA HIS A 132 -1.95 -14.89 -1.33
C HIS A 132 -0.71 -14.33 -2.05
N GLN A 133 -0.34 -14.89 -3.21
CA GLN A 133 0.81 -14.42 -4.01
C GLN A 133 0.62 -12.99 -4.52
N GLN A 134 -0.60 -12.59 -4.89
CA GLN A 134 -0.91 -11.24 -5.32
C GLN A 134 -0.84 -10.23 -4.16
N LEU A 135 -1.34 -10.59 -2.97
CA LEU A 135 -1.30 -9.74 -1.78
C LEU A 135 0.12 -9.62 -1.22
N GLU A 136 0.90 -10.69 -1.20
CA GLU A 136 2.33 -10.65 -0.87
C GLU A 136 3.12 -9.80 -1.88
N GLY A 137 2.87 -10.02 -3.18
CA GLY A 137 3.47 -9.21 -4.25
C GLY A 137 3.12 -7.73 -4.13
N TRP A 138 1.92 -7.40 -3.63
CA TRP A 138 1.51 -6.03 -3.32
C TRP A 138 2.25 -5.49 -2.08
N LYS A 139 2.25 -6.26 -0.97
CA LYS A 139 2.93 -5.96 0.31
C LYS A 139 4.43 -5.70 0.12
N TRP A 140 5.11 -6.47 -0.72
CA TRP A 140 6.54 -6.31 -0.98
C TRP A 140 6.88 -4.94 -1.60
N ASN A 141 5.98 -4.41 -2.44
CA ASN A 141 6.12 -3.08 -3.02
C ASN A 141 5.64 -1.96 -2.07
N ARG A 142 5.00 -2.31 -0.95
CA ARG A 142 4.39 -1.41 0.04
C ARG A 142 4.54 -1.93 1.48
N PRO A 143 5.78 -2.00 2.00
CA PRO A 143 6.04 -2.57 3.31
C PRO A 143 5.59 -1.61 4.42
N GLY A 144 4.39 -1.85 4.94
CA GLY A 144 3.75 -1.07 6.01
C GLY A 144 2.28 -0.78 5.70
N ASP A 145 1.95 -0.55 4.43
CA ASP A 145 0.59 -0.30 3.97
C ASP A 145 -0.28 -1.56 4.12
N ARG A 146 -1.56 -1.35 4.43
CA ARG A 146 -2.61 -2.37 4.33
C ARG A 146 -3.45 -2.15 3.06
N LEU A 147 -4.15 -3.19 2.60
CA LEU A 147 -5.00 -3.12 1.40
C LEU A 147 -6.35 -2.47 1.69
N LEU A 148 -6.87 -2.72 2.89
CA LEU A 148 -8.16 -2.27 3.41
C LEU A 148 -8.00 -1.84 4.87
N ASP A 149 -8.42 -0.61 5.16
CA ASP A 149 -8.50 -0.06 6.51
C ASP A 149 -9.86 0.59 6.78
N ILE A 150 -10.18 0.76 8.07
CA ILE A 150 -11.40 1.43 8.55
C ILE A 150 -11.04 2.86 8.99
N ASP A 151 -11.78 3.83 8.46
CA ASP A 151 -11.75 5.22 8.93
C ASP A 151 -12.61 5.32 10.19
N ILE A 152 -11.98 5.01 11.33
CA ILE A 152 -12.64 4.97 12.65
C ILE A 152 -13.25 6.35 13.00
N PRO A 153 -12.56 7.50 12.82
CA PRO A 153 -13.15 8.82 13.10
C PRO A 153 -14.39 9.18 12.29
N MET A 154 -14.53 8.67 11.06
CA MET A 154 -15.76 8.87 10.26
C MET A 154 -16.86 7.82 10.56
N SER A 155 -16.51 6.69 11.16
CA SER A 155 -17.44 5.58 11.39
C SER A 155 -18.40 5.83 12.56
N VAL A 156 -19.61 5.26 12.48
CA VAL A 156 -20.70 5.49 13.44
C VAL A 156 -21.30 4.16 13.85
N GLY A 157 -21.56 3.97 15.16
CA GLY A 157 -22.25 2.79 15.68
C GLY A 157 -21.45 1.47 15.65
N ILE A 158 -20.20 1.51 15.17
CA ILE A 158 -19.25 0.39 15.28
C ILE A 158 -18.42 0.50 16.56
N THR A 159 -17.96 -0.65 17.05
CA THR A 159 -17.11 -0.83 18.24
C THR A 159 -16.05 -1.88 17.97
N GLU A 160 -14.96 -1.88 18.74
CA GLU A 160 -13.86 -2.86 18.62
C GLU A 160 -13.35 -3.12 17.18
N PRO A 161 -13.04 -2.06 16.38
CA PRO A 161 -12.48 -2.26 15.04
C PRO A 161 -11.07 -2.89 15.13
N CYS A 162 -10.90 -4.06 14.50
CA CYS A 162 -9.70 -4.86 14.53
C CYS A 162 -9.14 -5.12 13.12
N THR A 163 -7.81 -5.20 13.01
CA THR A 163 -7.08 -5.49 11.77
C THR A 163 -5.93 -6.46 12.02
N HIS A 164 -5.98 -7.67 11.46
CA HIS A 164 -4.89 -8.64 11.63
C HIS A 164 -3.69 -8.34 10.70
N PRO A 165 -2.42 -8.35 11.20
CA PRO A 165 -1.22 -8.07 10.38
C PRO A 165 -0.94 -9.06 9.23
N SER A 166 -1.53 -10.26 9.31
CA SER A 166 -1.52 -11.28 8.26
C SER A 166 -2.56 -10.98 7.16
N GLN A 167 -3.74 -10.50 7.53
CA GLN A 167 -4.87 -10.23 6.63
C GLN A 167 -4.89 -8.74 6.24
N LEU A 168 -4.11 -8.37 5.22
CA LEU A 168 -4.00 -6.98 4.75
C LEU A 168 -5.29 -6.47 4.10
N ASN A 169 -6.11 -7.36 3.55
CA ASN A 169 -7.33 -7.07 2.80
C ASN A 169 -8.61 -7.27 3.60
N ALA A 170 -8.52 -7.50 4.92
CA ALA A 170 -9.65 -7.68 5.81
C ALA A 170 -9.52 -6.78 7.05
N ALA A 171 -10.67 -6.29 7.52
CA ALA A 171 -10.84 -5.65 8.82
C ALA A 171 -12.16 -6.13 9.42
N ASP A 172 -12.25 -6.21 10.74
CA ASP A 172 -13.48 -6.60 11.43
C ASP A 172 -13.88 -5.61 12.53
N PHE A 173 -15.15 -5.65 12.92
CA PHE A 173 -15.72 -4.75 13.91
C PHE A 173 -17.02 -5.34 14.47
N LEU A 174 -17.38 -4.89 15.67
CA LEU A 174 -18.65 -5.15 16.32
C LEU A 174 -19.65 -4.03 16.04
N TRP A 175 -20.94 -4.34 15.94
CA TRP A 175 -22.02 -3.33 15.90
C TRP A 175 -23.32 -3.86 16.52
N ASP A 176 -24.15 -2.94 17.01
CA ASP A 176 -25.40 -3.22 17.71
C ASP A 176 -26.61 -3.08 16.77
N LEU A 177 -27.40 -4.15 16.64
CA LEU A 177 -28.56 -4.21 15.76
C LEU A 177 -29.70 -3.24 16.14
N SER A 178 -29.73 -2.77 17.39
CA SER A 178 -30.69 -1.75 17.85
C SER A 178 -30.30 -0.31 17.48
N LYS A 179 -29.11 -0.10 16.89
CA LYS A 179 -28.54 1.21 16.59
C LYS A 179 -28.24 1.37 15.09
N ARG A 180 -28.20 2.61 14.59
CA ARG A 180 -27.65 2.89 13.25
C ARG A 180 -26.15 2.63 13.27
N ALA A 181 -25.69 1.73 12.40
CA ALA A 181 -24.28 1.47 12.16
C ALA A 181 -23.86 1.82 10.72
N SER A 182 -22.67 2.39 10.57
CA SER A 182 -22.03 2.67 9.30
C SER A 182 -20.50 2.67 9.45
N VAL A 183 -19.83 1.75 8.74
CA VAL A 183 -18.37 1.69 8.66
C VAL A 183 -17.89 2.52 7.48
N PHE A 184 -16.85 3.34 7.66
CA PHE A 184 -16.17 4.00 6.55
C PHE A 184 -14.91 3.21 6.21
N VAL A 185 -14.76 2.83 4.94
CA VAL A 185 -13.64 2.01 4.48
C VAL A 185 -12.76 2.75 3.48
N GLN A 186 -11.44 2.53 3.58
CA GLN A 186 -10.44 3.01 2.63
C GLN A 186 -9.80 1.80 1.92
N VAL A 187 -9.73 1.84 0.59
CA VAL A 187 -9.08 0.79 -0.21
C VAL A 187 -7.81 1.35 -0.84
N HIS A 188 -6.65 0.79 -0.51
CA HIS A 188 -5.34 1.37 -0.84
C HIS A 188 -4.67 0.73 -2.05
N CYS A 189 -5.18 -0.39 -2.57
CA CYS A 189 -4.74 -0.96 -3.84
C CYS A 189 -5.46 -0.30 -5.04
N ILE A 190 -4.99 -0.52 -6.27
CA ILE A 190 -5.75 -0.15 -7.48
C ILE A 190 -5.90 -1.31 -8.44
N SER A 191 -6.96 -1.30 -9.23
CA SER A 191 -7.29 -2.35 -10.19
C SER A 191 -6.24 -2.61 -11.27
N THR A 192 -5.38 -1.64 -11.61
CA THR A 192 -4.29 -1.79 -12.60
C THR A 192 -2.93 -2.17 -11.99
N GLU A 193 -2.85 -2.45 -10.69
CA GLU A 193 -1.61 -2.98 -10.08
C GLU A 193 -1.52 -4.51 -10.20
N PHE A 194 -2.64 -5.18 -10.46
CA PHE A 194 -2.77 -6.64 -10.60
C PHE A 194 -3.00 -7.09 -12.06
N THR A 195 -2.79 -6.21 -13.04
CA THR A 195 -2.79 -6.57 -14.47
C THR A 195 -1.44 -7.12 -14.91
N PRO A 196 -1.38 -8.10 -15.84
CA PRO A 196 -0.11 -8.68 -16.29
C PRO A 196 0.89 -7.65 -16.82
N ARG A 197 0.42 -6.61 -17.52
CA ARG A 197 1.25 -5.43 -17.82
C ARG A 197 1.00 -4.38 -16.74
N LYS A 198 2.06 -4.12 -15.96
CA LYS A 198 2.10 -3.02 -14.96
C LYS A 198 2.19 -1.62 -15.59
N HIS A 199 2.50 -1.56 -16.88
CA HIS A 199 2.49 -0.32 -17.67
C HIS A 199 1.09 -0.07 -18.22
N GLY A 200 0.59 1.17 -18.06
CA GLY A 200 -0.82 1.51 -18.27
C GLY A 200 -1.35 1.26 -19.69
N GLY A 201 -2.61 0.82 -19.77
CA GLY A 201 -3.32 0.54 -21.02
C GLY A 201 -4.30 -0.63 -20.90
N GLU A 202 -4.01 -1.59 -20.02
CA GLU A 202 -4.87 -2.76 -19.79
C GLU A 202 -6.12 -2.45 -18.94
N LYS A 203 -7.19 -3.23 -19.16
CA LYS A 203 -8.43 -3.16 -18.36
C LYS A 203 -8.13 -3.68 -16.94
N GLY A 204 -7.96 -2.77 -15.98
CA GLY A 204 -7.74 -3.11 -14.57
C GLY A 204 -8.74 -4.15 -14.01
N VAL A 205 -8.25 -5.00 -13.12
CA VAL A 205 -8.95 -6.11 -12.45
C VAL A 205 -10.10 -5.60 -11.56
N PRO A 206 -11.31 -6.18 -11.64
CA PRO A 206 -12.37 -5.93 -10.66
C PRO A 206 -12.10 -6.67 -9.34
N PHE A 207 -12.44 -6.02 -8.22
CA PHE A 207 -12.50 -6.65 -6.90
C PHE A 207 -13.97 -6.76 -6.46
N ARG A 208 -14.22 -7.46 -5.35
CA ARG A 208 -15.46 -7.36 -4.59
C ARG A 208 -15.15 -6.72 -3.23
N ILE A 209 -16.00 -5.82 -2.75
CA ILE A 209 -16.12 -5.62 -1.30
C ILE A 209 -17.12 -6.66 -0.82
N GLN A 210 -16.73 -7.47 0.15
CA GLN A 210 -17.55 -8.48 0.80
C GLN A 210 -17.71 -8.13 2.28
N ILE A 211 -18.90 -8.34 2.83
CA ILE A 211 -19.19 -8.24 4.26
C ILE A 211 -19.84 -9.53 4.71
N ASP A 212 -19.17 -10.18 5.67
CA ASP A 212 -19.60 -11.43 6.31
C ASP A 212 -19.96 -11.13 7.77
N THR A 213 -21.18 -11.44 8.20
CA THR A 213 -21.68 -11.12 9.55
C THR A 213 -21.97 -12.40 10.35
N PHE A 214 -21.62 -12.38 11.64
CA PHE A 214 -21.61 -13.51 12.56
C PHE A 214 -22.24 -13.12 13.90
N LYS A 215 -23.00 -14.05 14.50
CA LYS A 215 -23.47 -13.94 15.89
C LYS A 215 -22.48 -14.61 16.85
N GLN A 216 -22.61 -14.23 18.11
CA GLN A 216 -21.92 -14.88 19.23
C GLN A 216 -22.53 -16.28 19.49
N ASN A 217 -21.68 -17.29 19.60
CA ASN A 217 -22.04 -18.68 19.92
C ASN A 217 -22.18 -18.91 21.44
N GLU A 218 -22.48 -20.15 21.85
CA GLU A 218 -22.58 -20.52 23.26
C GLU A 218 -21.28 -20.36 24.08
N SER A 219 -20.10 -20.40 23.45
CA SER A 219 -18.80 -20.20 24.11
C SER A 219 -18.35 -18.73 24.16
N GLY A 220 -19.17 -17.80 23.66
CA GLY A 220 -18.87 -16.36 23.66
C GLY A 220 -18.08 -15.86 22.45
N GLU A 221 -17.85 -16.69 21.43
CA GLU A 221 -17.07 -16.36 20.24
C GLU A 221 -17.98 -16.06 19.03
N TYR A 222 -17.57 -15.13 18.17
CA TYR A 222 -18.34 -14.74 16.98
C TYR A 222 -18.06 -15.67 15.77
N THR A 223 -18.41 -16.95 15.90
CA THR A 223 -18.13 -17.99 14.91
C THR A 223 -19.38 -18.46 14.14
N GLU A 224 -20.58 -18.24 14.66
CA GLU A 224 -21.82 -18.64 13.98
C GLU A 224 -22.22 -17.63 12.89
N HIS A 225 -22.16 -18.05 11.62
CA HIS A 225 -22.51 -17.20 10.48
C HIS A 225 -23.99 -16.83 10.43
N LEU A 226 -24.29 -15.60 10.01
CA LEU A 226 -25.64 -15.08 9.79
C LEU A 226 -25.94 -14.76 8.32
N HIS A 227 -25.09 -13.95 7.69
CA HIS A 227 -25.32 -13.44 6.34
C HIS A 227 -24.04 -12.90 5.70
N SER A 228 -23.88 -13.15 4.41
CA SER A 228 -22.76 -12.66 3.59
C SER A 228 -23.29 -11.99 2.33
N ALA A 229 -22.76 -10.83 1.98
CA ALA A 229 -23.09 -10.14 0.74
C ALA A 229 -21.88 -9.35 0.20
N SER A 230 -21.89 -9.05 -1.10
CA SER A 230 -20.81 -8.33 -1.75
C SER A 230 -21.26 -7.51 -2.97
N CYS A 231 -20.44 -6.56 -3.40
CA CYS A 231 -20.62 -5.81 -4.65
C CYS A 231 -19.29 -5.68 -5.41
N GLN A 232 -19.33 -5.66 -6.74
CA GLN A 232 -18.12 -5.39 -7.52
C GLN A 232 -17.68 -3.92 -7.39
N ILE A 233 -16.37 -3.74 -7.24
CA ILE A 233 -15.71 -2.44 -7.25
C ILE A 233 -14.55 -2.41 -8.24
N LYS A 234 -14.22 -1.21 -8.71
CA LYS A 234 -12.99 -0.94 -9.45
C LYS A 234 -12.31 0.29 -8.87
N VAL A 235 -11.07 0.12 -8.41
CA VAL A 235 -10.33 1.17 -7.70
C VAL A 235 -9.34 1.86 -8.64
N PHE A 236 -9.39 3.18 -8.64
CA PHE A 236 -8.57 4.06 -9.47
C PHE A 236 -7.63 4.90 -8.61
N LYS A 237 -6.57 5.48 -9.19
CA LYS A 237 -5.83 6.58 -8.53
C LYS A 237 -6.80 7.75 -8.21
N PRO A 238 -6.51 8.60 -7.19
CA PRO A 238 -7.40 9.67 -6.75
C PRO A 238 -7.93 10.56 -7.88
N LYS A 239 -9.22 10.95 -7.79
CA LYS A 239 -10.01 11.64 -8.84
C LYS A 239 -10.20 10.83 -10.14
N GLY A 240 -9.72 9.59 -10.18
CA GLY A 240 -9.82 8.70 -11.33
C GLY A 240 -11.20 8.07 -11.48
N ALA A 241 -11.86 7.75 -10.35
CA ALA A 241 -13.23 7.26 -10.34
C ALA A 241 -14.22 8.32 -10.85
N ASP A 242 -14.11 9.56 -10.37
CA ASP A 242 -14.97 10.68 -10.73
C ASP A 242 -14.88 11.01 -12.23
N ARG A 243 -13.64 11.09 -12.75
CA ARG A 243 -13.40 11.29 -14.18
C ARG A 243 -13.97 10.15 -15.01
N LYS A 244 -13.87 8.89 -14.53
CA LYS A 244 -14.40 7.71 -15.22
C LYS A 244 -15.93 7.70 -15.21
N GLN A 245 -16.56 7.97 -14.06
CA GLN A 245 -18.01 8.06 -13.91
C GLN A 245 -18.61 9.17 -14.80
N LYS A 246 -17.98 10.36 -14.83
CA LYS A 246 -18.35 11.44 -15.75
C LYS A 246 -18.19 11.03 -17.22
N THR A 247 -17.03 10.47 -17.59
CA THR A 247 -16.76 10.03 -18.98
C THR A 247 -17.78 9.00 -19.47
N ASP A 248 -18.19 8.07 -18.60
CA ASP A 248 -19.15 7.03 -18.96
C ASP A 248 -20.58 7.57 -18.99
N ARG A 249 -20.95 8.49 -18.08
CA ARG A 249 -22.23 9.21 -18.13
C ARG A 249 -22.38 9.99 -19.45
N GLU A 250 -21.39 10.80 -19.83
CA GLU A 250 -21.38 11.54 -21.10
C GLU A 250 -21.44 10.62 -22.34
N LYS A 251 -20.89 9.41 -22.26
CA LYS A 251 -21.01 8.40 -23.33
C LYS A 251 -22.40 7.80 -23.39
N MET A 252 -23.00 7.50 -22.24
CA MET A 252 -24.35 6.95 -22.16
C MET A 252 -25.39 7.99 -22.61
N GLU A 253 -25.25 9.26 -22.24
CA GLU A 253 -26.12 10.36 -22.71
C GLU A 253 -26.20 10.43 -24.23
N LYS A 254 -25.07 10.25 -24.93
CA LYS A 254 -24.94 10.28 -26.39
C LYS A 254 -25.51 9.05 -27.12
N LYS A 255 -25.94 8.00 -26.40
CA LYS A 255 -26.56 6.81 -26.99
C LYS A 255 -28.03 7.02 -27.36
N THR A 256 -28.51 6.26 -28.35
CA THR A 256 -29.95 6.18 -28.66
C THR A 256 -30.71 5.49 -27.52
N VAL A 257 -32.04 5.64 -27.47
CA VAL A 257 -32.88 5.02 -26.43
C VAL A 257 -32.74 3.49 -26.44
N GLN A 258 -32.85 2.88 -27.62
CA GLN A 258 -32.64 1.43 -27.85
C GLN A 258 -31.24 0.93 -27.51
N GLU A 259 -30.23 1.81 -27.46
CA GLU A 259 -28.92 1.44 -26.95
C GLU A 259 -28.82 1.57 -25.43
N LYS A 260 -29.47 2.59 -24.83
CA LYS A 260 -29.52 2.80 -23.36
C LYS A 260 -30.23 1.64 -22.65
N GLU A 261 -31.32 1.13 -23.24
CA GLU A 261 -32.08 -0.04 -22.75
C GLU A 261 -31.25 -1.32 -22.57
N LYS A 262 -30.03 -1.40 -23.12
CA LYS A 262 -29.13 -2.56 -22.97
C LYS A 262 -28.28 -2.49 -21.69
N TYR A 263 -28.34 -1.37 -20.97
CA TYR A 263 -27.53 -1.06 -19.79
C TYR A 263 -28.40 -0.87 -18.55
N GLN A 264 -27.79 -1.03 -17.38
CA GLN A 264 -28.46 -0.78 -16.11
C GLN A 264 -28.60 0.72 -15.83
N PRO A 265 -29.67 1.15 -15.14
CA PRO A 265 -29.74 2.49 -14.56
C PRO A 265 -28.61 2.70 -13.55
N SER A 266 -28.10 3.93 -13.49
CA SER A 266 -27.13 4.36 -12.48
C SER A 266 -27.88 4.92 -11.26
N TYR A 267 -27.45 4.51 -10.07
CA TYR A 267 -27.98 4.92 -8.77
C TYR A 267 -26.86 5.55 -7.94
N ASP A 268 -27.19 6.46 -7.02
CA ASP A 268 -26.19 7.15 -6.18
C ASP A 268 -25.57 6.26 -5.09
N THR A 269 -26.12 5.08 -4.84
CA THR A 269 -25.61 4.08 -3.88
C THR A 269 -25.65 2.66 -4.44
N THR A 270 -24.65 1.85 -4.12
CA THR A 270 -24.60 0.42 -4.46
C THR A 270 -25.10 -0.43 -3.28
N ILE A 271 -26.13 -1.25 -3.51
CA ILE A 271 -26.57 -2.29 -2.57
C ILE A 271 -25.68 -3.52 -2.76
N LEU A 272 -25.22 -4.13 -1.67
CA LEU A 272 -24.46 -5.39 -1.72
C LEU A 272 -25.43 -6.56 -1.95
N SER A 273 -25.13 -7.42 -2.92
CA SER A 273 -25.92 -8.61 -3.27
C SER A 273 -25.53 -9.79 -2.40
N GLU A 274 -26.51 -10.55 -1.92
CA GLU A 274 -26.29 -11.76 -1.11
C GLU A 274 -25.37 -12.76 -1.82
N THR A 275 -24.42 -13.32 -1.07
CA THR A 275 -23.46 -14.31 -1.54
C THR A 275 -23.36 -15.44 -0.54
N ARG A 276 -23.58 -16.68 -1.00
CA ARG A 276 -23.32 -17.88 -0.20
C ARG A 276 -21.82 -17.98 0.10
N LEU A 277 -21.46 -18.28 1.34
CA LEU A 277 -20.10 -18.71 1.67
C LEU A 277 -19.84 -20.06 0.97
N GLU A 278 -18.89 -20.08 0.04
CA GLU A 278 -18.10 -21.29 -0.19
C GLU A 278 -17.19 -21.46 1.04
N PRO A 279 -17.23 -22.60 1.76
CA PRO A 279 -16.47 -22.75 2.99
C PRO A 279 -14.97 -22.73 2.69
N VAL A 280 -14.27 -21.75 3.27
CA VAL A 280 -12.81 -21.69 3.23
C VAL A 280 -12.28 -22.84 4.10
N ILE A 281 -11.64 -23.82 3.46
CA ILE A 281 -10.92 -24.87 4.17
C ILE A 281 -9.60 -24.26 4.66
N GLU A 282 -9.59 -23.78 5.91
CA GLU A 282 -8.35 -23.49 6.61
C GLU A 282 -7.68 -24.82 6.97
N GLU A 283 -6.70 -25.26 6.17
CA GLU A 283 -5.86 -26.40 6.51
C GLU A 283 -5.02 -26.05 7.75
N ALA A 284 -5.40 -26.63 8.90
CA ALA A 284 -4.70 -26.44 10.17
C ALA A 284 -3.30 -27.08 10.11
N VAL A 285 -2.27 -26.25 9.97
CA VAL A 285 -0.86 -26.70 9.92
C VAL A 285 -0.28 -26.83 11.32
N GLU A 286 -0.58 -27.94 12.02
CA GLU A 286 0.19 -28.38 13.18
C GLU A 286 0.67 -29.84 13.05
N HIS A 287 2.00 -29.98 13.02
CA HIS A 287 2.81 -31.11 13.50
C HIS A 287 2.34 -32.58 13.32
N GLU A 288 3.08 -33.34 12.51
CA GLU A 288 3.71 -34.57 13.02
C GLU A 288 5.09 -34.80 12.40
N LEU A 289 6.09 -35.04 13.24
CA LEU A 289 7.51 -35.06 12.85
C LEU A 289 8.11 -36.46 13.07
N LYS A 290 7.80 -37.45 12.21
CA LYS A 290 8.54 -38.73 12.15
C LYS A 290 8.74 -39.30 10.74
N LYS A 291 10.04 -39.38 10.39
CA LYS A 291 10.73 -40.57 9.85
C LYS A 291 9.91 -41.53 8.96
N SER A 292 10.26 -41.55 7.68
CA SER A 292 10.60 -42.84 7.03
C SER A 292 11.80 -42.66 6.12
N SER A 293 12.84 -43.47 6.32
CA SER A 293 14.03 -43.53 5.47
C SER A 293 14.31 -44.99 5.11
N LYS A 294 13.98 -45.33 3.85
CA LYS A 294 14.39 -46.54 3.12
C LYS A 294 14.31 -46.16 1.63
N ARG A 295 15.42 -46.03 0.87
CA ARG A 295 16.52 -46.98 0.57
C ARG A 295 16.16 -47.92 -0.58
N THR A 296 16.57 -47.51 -1.78
CA THR A 296 16.92 -48.41 -2.87
C THR A 296 18.25 -47.93 -3.47
N LEU A 297 19.19 -48.85 -3.63
CA LEU A 297 20.52 -48.68 -4.23
C LEU A 297 20.73 -49.88 -5.18
N PRO A 298 21.85 -50.00 -5.90
CA PRO A 298 22.20 -49.20 -7.07
C PRO A 298 22.45 -50.12 -8.28
N ALA A 299 22.99 -49.57 -9.38
CA ALA A 299 23.64 -50.37 -10.41
C ALA A 299 24.89 -49.63 -10.94
N ASP A 300 26.06 -50.17 -10.66
CA ASP A 300 27.33 -49.75 -11.29
C ASP A 300 27.41 -50.30 -12.72
N CYS A 301 28.01 -49.53 -13.64
CA CYS A 301 29.35 -49.77 -14.23
C CYS A 301 29.50 -49.12 -15.62
N GLY A 302 30.74 -48.82 -16.04
CA GLY A 302 31.04 -48.36 -17.40
C GLY A 302 32.17 -47.32 -17.47
N ASP A 303 33.39 -47.78 -17.79
CA ASP A 303 34.60 -46.97 -17.80
C ASP A 303 34.76 -46.06 -19.04
N SER A 304 35.12 -44.80 -18.79
CA SER A 304 36.27 -44.06 -19.36
C SER A 304 36.68 -44.13 -20.86
N ILE A 305 37.02 -42.92 -21.36
CA ILE A 305 38.09 -42.55 -22.34
C ILE A 305 37.73 -42.25 -23.82
N ALA A 306 38.14 -41.01 -24.20
CA ALA A 306 38.56 -40.49 -25.52
C ALA A 306 37.55 -40.08 -26.63
N LYS A 307 37.46 -38.75 -26.79
CA LYS A 307 37.65 -37.98 -28.04
C LYS A 307 36.69 -38.23 -29.24
N SER A 308 35.68 -37.35 -29.35
CA SER A 308 35.29 -36.78 -30.65
C SER A 308 34.91 -35.29 -30.48
N LYS A 309 34.94 -34.50 -31.57
CA LYS A 309 34.94 -33.02 -31.54
C LYS A 309 34.14 -32.42 -32.72
N ARG A 310 32.84 -32.12 -32.53
CA ARG A 310 32.01 -31.36 -33.51
C ARG A 310 30.68 -30.88 -32.91
N GLY A 311 30.28 -29.62 -33.17
CA GLY A 311 28.95 -29.03 -32.85
C GLY A 311 28.74 -28.68 -31.36
N SER A 312 28.41 -27.47 -30.89
CA SER A 312 27.89 -26.23 -31.52
C SER A 312 26.51 -26.36 -32.18
N CYS A 313 25.48 -25.57 -31.84
CA CYS A 313 25.31 -24.62 -30.71
C CYS A 313 23.82 -24.37 -30.42
N SER A 314 23.51 -23.72 -29.30
CA SER A 314 22.15 -23.20 -29.01
C SER A 314 21.81 -22.03 -29.95
N PRO A 315 20.60 -21.97 -30.54
CA PRO A 315 20.23 -20.91 -31.46
C PRO A 315 19.51 -19.74 -30.78
N TRP A 316 20.20 -18.61 -30.66
CA TRP A 316 19.60 -17.29 -30.82
C TRP A 316 20.38 -16.58 -31.94
N PRO A 317 19.75 -16.19 -33.07
CA PRO A 317 20.46 -15.54 -34.16
C PRO A 317 20.82 -14.09 -33.84
N ASP A 318 22.07 -13.70 -34.08
CA ASP A 318 22.48 -12.30 -34.18
C ASP A 318 21.87 -11.64 -35.43
N ASN A 319 21.69 -10.31 -35.37
CA ASN A 319 21.60 -9.46 -36.54
C ASN A 319 22.85 -8.57 -36.60
N ALA A 320 23.75 -8.86 -37.54
CA ALA A 320 24.98 -8.11 -37.72
C ALA A 320 25.33 -7.91 -39.21
N TYR A 321 25.37 -6.67 -39.66
CA TYR A 321 26.16 -6.19 -40.82
C TYR A 321 26.57 -4.74 -40.50
N VAL A 322 27.84 -4.46 -40.14
CA VAL A 322 29.05 -4.36 -40.99
C VAL A 322 29.13 -3.04 -41.75
N ASN A 323 30.18 -2.26 -41.47
CA ASN A 323 30.86 -1.42 -42.47
C ASN A 323 32.34 -1.18 -42.04
N PRO A 324 33.36 -1.36 -42.90
CA PRO A 324 34.77 -1.16 -42.56
C PRO A 324 35.39 0.14 -43.11
N ASN A 325 36.42 0.62 -42.42
CA ASN A 325 37.52 1.50 -42.87
C ASN A 325 37.21 2.81 -43.63
N THR A 326 37.57 3.97 -43.04
CA THR A 326 38.74 4.78 -43.52
C THR A 326 39.17 5.92 -42.58
N ALA A 327 40.47 5.91 -42.22
CA ALA A 327 41.41 7.03 -42.00
C ALA A 327 41.16 8.22 -41.03
N ALA A 328 42.31 8.79 -40.57
CA ALA A 328 42.56 10.16 -40.10
C ALA A 328 42.22 10.57 -38.64
N THR A 329 43.14 10.22 -37.74
CA THR A 329 43.57 10.94 -36.51
C THR A 329 44.07 12.38 -36.78
N PRO A 330 44.16 13.33 -35.80
CA PRO A 330 45.02 13.27 -34.58
C PRO A 330 44.28 13.41 -33.23
N THR A 331 44.66 12.76 -32.11
CA THR A 331 45.93 12.78 -31.31
C THR A 331 46.09 14.10 -30.53
N PHE A 332 46.16 14.16 -29.20
CA PHE A 332 47.25 13.79 -28.24
C PHE A 332 46.66 13.79 -26.79
N THR A 333 47.11 13.05 -25.76
CA THR A 333 48.12 11.97 -25.64
C THR A 333 47.88 11.07 -24.42
N SER A 334 48.44 9.86 -24.48
CA SER A 334 48.97 9.00 -23.41
C SER A 334 49.49 9.74 -22.15
N SER A 335 49.52 9.15 -20.94
CA SER A 335 50.23 7.90 -20.66
C SER A 335 49.68 6.99 -19.56
N THR A 336 49.98 5.70 -19.73
CA THR A 336 49.87 4.62 -18.73
C THR A 336 50.96 4.75 -17.65
N HIS A 337 50.84 3.97 -16.56
CA HIS A 337 51.82 2.90 -16.31
C HIS A 337 51.27 1.80 -15.38
N THR A 338 51.52 0.56 -15.80
CA THR A 338 51.22 -0.69 -15.08
C THR A 338 52.37 -1.07 -14.15
N TYR A 339 52.11 -1.86 -13.11
CA TYR A 339 53.02 -2.92 -12.65
C TYR A 339 52.24 -4.10 -12.05
N SER A 340 52.91 -5.23 -11.86
CA SER A 340 52.29 -6.56 -11.77
C SER A 340 52.75 -7.35 -10.54
N SER A 341 51.97 -8.40 -10.18
CA SER A 341 52.44 -9.79 -9.94
C SER A 341 51.93 -10.50 -8.68
N SER A 342 51.34 -11.67 -8.94
CA SER A 342 51.49 -12.96 -8.22
C SER A 342 51.08 -13.13 -6.74
N SER A 343 50.11 -14.04 -6.56
CA SER A 343 50.04 -15.14 -5.57
C SER A 343 50.09 -14.87 -4.07
N THR A 344 49.02 -15.28 -3.37
CA THR A 344 48.99 -16.58 -2.65
C THR A 344 47.56 -16.94 -2.22
N VAL A 345 47.32 -18.21 -1.90
CA VAL A 345 46.09 -18.72 -1.24
C VAL A 345 46.54 -19.53 -0.03
N PRO A 346 45.80 -19.49 1.08
CA PRO A 346 45.45 -20.75 1.73
C PRO A 346 43.98 -20.82 2.17
N ASP A 347 43.38 -21.99 2.04
CA ASP A 347 42.14 -22.36 2.74
C ASP A 347 42.43 -22.67 4.22
N SER A 348 41.47 -22.43 5.13
CA SER A 348 40.96 -23.45 6.08
C SER A 348 39.96 -22.91 7.13
N GLU A 349 38.90 -23.71 7.33
CA GLU A 349 38.15 -24.00 8.56
C GLU A 349 37.49 -22.93 9.48
N SER A 350 36.14 -23.02 9.52
CA SER A 350 35.30 -22.86 10.73
C SER A 350 35.09 -21.42 11.27
N SER A 351 34.11 -21.12 12.13
CA SER A 351 33.11 -21.91 12.87
C SER A 351 31.76 -21.16 12.96
N SER A 352 30.68 -21.85 13.37
CA SER A 352 29.56 -21.25 14.11
C SER A 352 29.64 -21.72 15.56
N PRO A 353 29.35 -20.88 16.57
CA PRO A 353 28.01 -21.00 17.19
C PRO A 353 27.42 -19.71 17.85
N ASN A 354 26.09 -19.76 18.00
CA ASN A 354 25.22 -19.21 19.07
C ASN A 354 25.32 -17.76 19.60
N HIS A 355 24.15 -17.10 19.52
CA HIS A 355 23.50 -16.26 20.55
C HIS A 355 24.35 -15.38 21.49
N GLN A 356 24.24 -14.07 21.28
CA GLN A 356 23.59 -13.20 22.27
C GLN A 356 22.78 -12.11 21.54
N GLY A 357 21.76 -11.54 22.19
CA GLY A 357 20.82 -10.63 21.55
C GLY A 357 21.36 -9.19 21.48
N ASP A 358 20.98 -8.46 20.42
CA ASP A 358 21.09 -7.01 20.34
C ASP A 358 19.70 -6.40 20.07
N LEU A 359 19.43 -5.26 20.68
CA LEU A 359 18.08 -4.73 20.88
C LEU A 359 17.97 -3.29 20.35
N GLY A 360 17.31 -3.12 19.21
CA GLY A 360 16.84 -1.82 18.73
C GLY A 360 17.79 -1.07 17.79
N SER A 361 17.86 -1.51 16.53
CA SER A 361 18.27 -0.61 15.44
C SER A 361 17.06 0.23 14.98
N LEU A 362 16.86 1.38 15.63
CA LEU A 362 15.87 2.38 15.21
C LEU A 362 16.15 2.83 13.76
N ILE A 363 15.12 2.82 12.91
CA ILE A 363 15.24 3.16 11.48
C ILE A 363 15.32 4.69 11.30
N SER A 364 16.44 5.28 11.71
CA SER A 364 16.78 6.65 11.34
C SER A 364 17.25 6.69 9.88
N MET A 365 16.53 7.45 9.05
CA MET A 365 16.92 7.76 7.66
C MET A 365 18.05 8.79 7.63
N GLU A 366 19.22 8.32 8.02
CA GLU A 366 20.49 9.02 7.99
C GLU A 366 20.80 9.52 6.55
N SER A 367 20.86 10.84 6.38
CA SER A 367 21.10 11.50 5.10
C SER A 367 22.53 11.24 4.60
N LEU A 368 22.69 10.94 3.31
CA LEU A 368 24.01 10.72 2.71
C LEU A 368 24.87 12.00 2.79
N SER A 369 26.05 11.90 3.41
CA SER A 369 26.99 13.03 3.47
C SER A 369 27.61 13.33 2.09
N PRO A 370 27.81 14.60 1.71
CA PRO A 370 28.65 14.99 0.58
C PRO A 370 30.09 14.45 0.63
N THR A 371 30.60 14.14 1.83
CA THR A 371 31.94 13.57 2.04
C THR A 371 31.96 12.04 2.13
N ALA A 372 30.83 11.36 1.98
CA ALA A 372 30.74 9.90 2.07
C ALA A 372 31.59 9.21 1.00
N SER A 373 32.35 8.18 1.39
CA SER A 373 33.17 7.42 0.46
C SER A 373 32.30 6.61 -0.51
N ILE A 374 32.92 6.02 -1.53
CA ILE A 374 32.25 5.07 -2.44
C ILE A 374 31.66 3.89 -1.65
N GLN A 375 32.36 3.38 -0.63
CA GLN A 375 31.90 2.27 0.21
C GLN A 375 30.71 2.68 1.08
N ASP A 376 30.73 3.88 1.67
CA ASP A 376 29.62 4.42 2.46
C ASP A 376 28.39 4.69 1.58
N THR A 377 28.61 5.16 0.36
CA THR A 377 27.56 5.42 -0.63
C THR A 377 26.88 4.13 -1.07
N GLN A 378 27.65 3.06 -1.31
CA GLN A 378 27.11 1.72 -1.56
C GLN A 378 26.36 1.17 -0.34
N LYS A 379 26.90 1.32 0.88
CA LYS A 379 26.23 0.94 2.14
C LYS A 379 24.93 1.72 2.36
N TRP A 380 24.88 2.99 1.97
CA TRP A 380 23.68 3.83 2.04
C TRP A 380 22.62 3.42 1.00
N LEU A 381 23.02 3.10 -0.24
CA LEU A 381 22.12 2.54 -1.26
C LEU A 381 21.51 1.20 -0.80
N LEU A 382 22.30 0.34 -0.16
CA LEU A 382 21.81 -0.89 0.49
C LEU A 382 20.80 -0.58 1.62
N LYS A 383 21.17 0.28 2.58
CA LYS A 383 20.32 0.71 3.72
C LYS A 383 18.97 1.29 3.26
N ASN A 384 18.96 2.04 2.15
CA ASN A 384 17.77 2.69 1.59
C ASN A 384 17.03 1.87 0.51
N ARG A 385 17.32 0.56 0.39
CA ARG A 385 16.63 -0.38 -0.53
C ARG A 385 16.78 -0.04 -2.03
N PHE A 386 17.96 0.44 -2.44
CA PHE A 386 18.34 0.70 -3.84
C PHE A 386 19.38 -0.31 -4.38
N ASN A 387 19.45 -1.53 -3.82
CA ASN A 387 20.49 -2.53 -4.14
C ASN A 387 20.55 -2.91 -5.64
N SER A 388 19.44 -2.87 -6.36
CA SER A 388 19.37 -3.05 -7.81
C SER A 388 20.31 -2.11 -8.58
N TYR A 389 20.60 -0.92 -8.03
CA TYR A 389 21.43 0.12 -8.63
C TYR A 389 22.85 0.18 -8.06
N SER A 390 23.20 -0.64 -7.05
CA SER A 390 24.55 -0.74 -6.49
C SER A 390 25.63 -0.85 -7.57
N ARG A 391 25.42 -1.76 -8.55
CA ARG A 391 26.33 -1.99 -9.69
C ARG A 391 26.48 -0.79 -10.61
N ILE A 392 25.44 0.03 -10.77
CA ILE A 392 25.45 1.21 -11.64
C ILE A 392 26.20 2.37 -10.95
N PHE A 393 26.01 2.52 -9.65
CA PHE A 393 26.69 3.53 -8.83
C PHE A 393 28.02 3.07 -8.20
N THR A 394 28.63 1.98 -8.70
CA THR A 394 29.83 1.33 -8.11
C THR A 394 31.01 2.28 -7.87
N HIS A 395 31.12 3.36 -8.64
CA HIS A 395 32.22 4.34 -8.55
C HIS A 395 31.79 5.74 -8.09
N PHE A 396 30.56 5.92 -7.62
CA PHE A 396 30.05 7.22 -7.17
C PHE A 396 30.41 7.44 -5.69
N SER A 397 31.01 8.58 -5.38
CA SER A 397 31.07 9.09 -4.00
C SER A 397 29.74 9.73 -3.60
N GLY A 398 29.58 10.06 -2.32
CA GLY A 398 28.41 10.81 -1.84
C GLY A 398 28.27 12.14 -2.58
N SER A 399 29.41 12.81 -2.87
CA SER A 399 29.41 14.05 -3.66
C SER A 399 28.87 13.84 -5.08
N ASP A 400 29.16 12.70 -5.72
CA ASP A 400 28.77 12.45 -7.12
C ASP A 400 27.31 12.06 -7.22
N LEU A 401 26.85 11.19 -6.31
CA LEU A 401 25.45 10.78 -6.25
C LEU A 401 24.53 11.96 -5.90
N LEU A 402 25.01 12.91 -5.08
CA LEU A 402 24.31 14.15 -4.75
C LEU A 402 24.36 15.24 -5.85
N LYS A 403 25.27 15.16 -6.83
CA LYS A 403 25.32 16.09 -7.98
C LYS A 403 24.25 15.77 -9.03
N LEU A 404 23.81 14.51 -9.14
CA LEU A 404 22.83 14.11 -10.15
C LEU A 404 21.49 14.85 -9.97
N THR A 405 20.93 15.29 -11.09
CA THR A 405 19.60 15.89 -11.14
C THR A 405 18.52 14.83 -10.95
N ARG A 406 17.27 15.28 -10.78
CA ARG A 406 16.11 14.38 -10.74
C ARG A 406 15.95 13.68 -12.08
N GLU A 407 16.25 14.37 -13.16
CA GLU A 407 16.15 13.93 -14.54
C GLU A 407 17.22 12.88 -14.85
N ASP A 408 18.48 13.08 -14.41
CA ASP A 408 19.54 12.06 -14.49
C ASP A 408 19.15 10.77 -13.76
N LEU A 409 18.67 10.89 -12.51
CA LEU A 409 18.26 9.73 -11.71
C LEU A 409 17.03 9.02 -12.30
N VAL A 410 16.09 9.76 -12.91
CA VAL A 410 14.96 9.20 -13.65
C VAL A 410 15.41 8.48 -14.93
N GLN A 411 16.46 8.97 -15.61
CA GLN A 411 17.04 8.31 -16.78
C GLN A 411 17.83 7.05 -16.41
N ILE A 412 18.55 7.07 -15.28
CA ILE A 412 19.40 5.96 -14.82
C ILE A 412 18.58 4.85 -14.12
N CYS A 413 17.63 5.22 -13.25
CA CYS A 413 16.86 4.29 -12.42
C CYS A 413 15.43 4.03 -12.92
N GLY A 414 14.95 4.81 -13.90
CA GLY A 414 13.54 4.82 -14.33
C GLY A 414 12.68 5.76 -13.47
N ALA A 415 11.50 6.13 -13.97
CA ALA A 415 10.68 7.19 -13.39
C ALA A 415 10.27 6.99 -11.92
N ALA A 416 9.98 5.76 -11.49
CA ALA A 416 9.60 5.47 -10.11
C ALA A 416 10.81 5.56 -9.16
N ASP A 417 11.85 4.76 -9.41
CA ASP A 417 12.98 4.64 -8.51
C ASP A 417 13.96 5.82 -8.60
N GLY A 418 14.04 6.50 -9.74
CA GLY A 418 14.77 7.76 -9.89
C GLY A 418 14.16 8.90 -9.08
N ILE A 419 12.82 9.02 -9.03
CA ILE A 419 12.15 9.97 -8.15
C ILE A 419 12.32 9.58 -6.68
N ARG A 420 12.20 8.29 -6.34
CA ARG A 420 12.45 7.81 -4.96
C ARG A 420 13.88 8.10 -4.51
N LEU A 421 14.87 7.83 -5.35
CA LEU A 421 16.29 8.03 -5.07
C LEU A 421 16.64 9.52 -5.00
N TYR A 422 16.14 10.34 -5.92
CA TYR A 422 16.28 11.80 -5.83
C TYR A 422 15.67 12.34 -4.54
N ASN A 423 14.46 11.91 -4.18
CA ASN A 423 13.81 12.33 -2.94
C ASN A 423 14.59 11.87 -1.70
N ALA A 424 15.16 10.66 -1.68
CA ALA A 424 15.97 10.16 -0.57
C ALA A 424 17.33 10.90 -0.44
N LEU A 425 17.95 11.26 -1.57
CA LEU A 425 19.18 12.04 -1.65
C LEU A 425 18.98 13.53 -1.34
N LYS A 426 17.76 14.04 -1.56
CA LYS A 426 17.33 15.41 -1.23
C LYS A 426 16.35 15.43 -0.05
N SER A 427 16.34 14.38 0.77
CA SER A 427 15.48 14.27 1.95
C SER A 427 15.73 15.47 2.85
N ARG A 428 14.74 16.36 2.93
CA ARG A 428 14.71 17.37 3.99
C ARG A 428 14.61 16.62 5.32
N ALA A 429 15.29 17.13 6.35
CA ALA A 429 15.04 16.66 7.70
C ALA A 429 13.52 16.69 7.99
N VAL A 430 13.01 15.67 8.66
CA VAL A 430 11.61 15.65 9.10
C VAL A 430 11.39 16.90 9.94
N CYS A 431 10.44 17.74 9.54
CA CYS A 431 10.13 18.95 10.29
C CYS A 431 9.51 18.52 11.63
N PRO A 432 10.06 18.94 12.78
CA PRO A 432 9.52 18.53 14.06
C PRO A 432 8.06 18.95 14.19
N ARG A 433 7.26 18.04 14.75
CA ARG A 433 5.84 18.26 15.03
C ARG A 433 5.60 19.01 16.34
N LEU A 434 6.63 19.05 17.18
CA LEU A 434 6.66 19.79 18.44
C LEU A 434 8.12 20.13 18.78
N THR A 435 8.37 21.37 19.17
CA THR A 435 9.63 21.83 19.76
C THR A 435 9.42 22.06 21.26
N VAL A 436 10.23 21.40 22.08
CA VAL A 436 10.18 21.53 23.55
C VAL A 436 11.53 21.99 24.07
N TYR A 437 11.56 23.05 24.86
CA TYR A 437 12.78 23.57 25.47
C TYR A 437 12.98 23.04 26.89
N VAL A 438 14.11 22.38 27.16
CA VAL A 438 14.41 21.83 28.49
C VAL A 438 15.67 22.42 29.10
N SER A 439 15.58 22.94 30.32
CA SER A 439 16.75 23.33 31.13
C SER A 439 16.82 22.44 32.37
N LEU A 440 18.02 22.07 32.80
CA LEU A 440 18.20 21.41 34.09
C LEU A 440 17.95 22.42 35.22
N GLU A 441 17.34 21.97 36.32
CA GLU A 441 17.24 22.75 37.55
C GLU A 441 18.65 23.00 38.13
N PRO A 442 19.09 24.26 38.33
CA PRO A 442 20.41 24.55 38.89
C PRO A 442 20.52 24.05 40.34
N SER A 443 21.19 22.91 40.53
CA SER A 443 21.30 22.28 41.83
C SER A 443 22.14 23.14 42.78
N GLN A 444 21.57 23.48 43.94
CA GLN A 444 22.27 24.21 45.02
C GLN A 444 23.30 23.34 45.77
N SER A 445 23.59 22.14 45.26
CA SER A 445 24.44 21.10 45.85
C SER A 445 25.72 20.90 45.04
N ALA A 446 26.60 21.90 45.06
CA ALA A 446 27.94 21.79 44.48
C ALA A 446 28.85 20.88 45.33
N SER A 447 28.83 19.58 45.06
CA SER A 447 29.77 18.61 45.67
C SER A 447 31.21 18.87 45.16
N PRO A 448 32.18 19.23 46.02
CA PRO A 448 33.38 19.96 45.59
C PRO A 448 34.54 19.04 45.18
N LEU A 449 34.43 18.32 44.05
CA LEU A 449 35.45 17.36 43.61
C LEU A 449 35.88 17.40 42.13
N LEU A 450 35.81 18.55 41.43
CA LEU A 450 36.50 18.68 40.12
C LEU A 450 37.02 20.08 39.70
N GLU A 451 37.11 21.07 40.59
CA GLU A 451 37.80 22.33 40.27
C GLU A 451 39.34 22.21 40.36
N LYS A 452 40.03 21.80 39.27
CA LYS A 452 41.51 21.91 39.25
C LYS A 452 42.24 22.01 37.90
N ARG A 453 41.82 22.89 36.97
CA ARG A 453 42.78 23.58 36.07
C ARG A 453 42.22 24.82 35.35
N GLY A 454 42.53 26.00 35.91
CA GLY A 454 42.38 27.31 35.28
C GLY A 454 43.18 28.33 36.10
N HIS A 455 44.06 29.10 35.47
CA HIS A 455 44.95 30.02 36.20
C HIS A 455 44.36 31.43 36.29
N ARG A 456 44.46 32.07 37.45
CA ARG A 456 43.90 33.41 37.71
C ARG A 456 44.53 34.49 36.82
N LYS A 457 43.74 35.52 36.49
CA LYS A 457 44.16 36.92 36.62
C LYS A 457 42.97 37.88 36.79
N ASN A 458 43.26 38.95 37.53
CA ASN A 458 42.38 39.92 38.19
C ASN A 458 41.24 40.52 37.35
N GLY A 459 40.14 40.88 38.03
CA GLY A 459 39.09 41.78 37.54
C GLY A 459 37.87 41.73 38.45
N GLU A 460 37.52 42.85 39.11
CA GLU A 460 36.26 42.97 39.84
C GLU A 460 35.11 43.20 38.87
N HIS A 461 34.08 42.35 38.87
CA HIS A 461 32.68 42.74 38.62
C HIS A 461 31.73 41.62 39.07
N SER A 462 30.70 41.96 39.84
CA SER A 462 29.74 41.00 40.42
C SER A 462 28.54 40.78 39.50
N SER A 463 28.55 39.71 38.69
CA SER A 463 27.36 39.22 37.96
C SER A 463 27.60 37.89 37.23
N PRO A 464 26.58 37.08 36.93
CA PRO A 464 25.23 37.04 37.52
C PRO A 464 24.89 35.65 38.11
N THR A 465 23.65 35.48 38.58
CA THR A 465 23.00 34.16 38.70
C THR A 465 23.13 33.37 37.40
N SER A 466 23.34 32.05 37.49
CA SER A 466 23.47 31.18 36.32
C SER A 466 22.21 31.22 35.46
N ILE A 467 22.34 31.71 34.23
CA ILE A 467 21.25 31.73 33.25
C ILE A 467 20.86 30.27 32.95
N PRO A 468 19.58 29.89 33.07
CA PRO A 468 19.14 28.54 32.72
C PRO A 468 19.35 28.29 31.23
N VAL A 469 20.21 27.32 30.90
CA VAL A 469 20.52 26.95 29.52
C VAL A 469 19.48 25.93 29.03
N TYR A 470 18.61 26.38 28.14
CA TYR A 470 17.60 25.54 27.50
C TYR A 470 18.15 24.81 26.28
N HIS A 471 17.83 23.53 26.18
CA HIS A 471 18.14 22.65 25.06
C HIS A 471 16.87 22.42 24.25
N ALA A 472 16.94 22.61 22.92
CA ALA A 472 15.80 22.41 22.04
C ALA A 472 15.63 20.91 21.71
N LEU A 473 14.50 20.34 22.09
CA LEU A 473 14.09 18.97 21.76
C LEU A 473 13.08 19.04 20.61
N TYR A 474 13.53 18.65 19.42
CA TYR A 474 12.71 18.58 18.21
C TYR A 474 12.07 17.19 18.11
N LEU A 475 10.76 17.06 18.30
CA LEU A 475 10.06 15.76 18.29
C LEU A 475 9.47 15.46 16.90
N GLU A 476 9.74 14.27 16.38
CA GLU A 476 9.19 13.74 15.13
C GLU A 476 7.89 12.98 15.39
N GLU A 477 7.79 12.28 16.52
CA GLU A 477 6.56 11.72 17.09
C GLU A 477 6.23 12.42 18.42
N MET A 478 4.97 12.81 18.63
CA MET A 478 4.52 13.51 19.84
C MET A 478 4.24 12.51 20.99
N THR A 479 5.23 11.68 21.32
CA THR A 479 5.12 10.59 22.31
C THR A 479 5.94 10.86 23.56
N ALA A 480 5.48 10.35 24.71
CA ALA A 480 6.22 10.30 25.95
C ALA A 480 7.53 9.49 25.80
N CYS A 481 7.52 8.45 24.96
CA CYS A 481 8.70 7.67 24.61
C CYS A 481 9.77 8.53 23.92
N GLU A 482 9.42 9.30 22.88
CA GLU A 482 10.39 10.17 22.20
C GLU A 482 10.87 11.31 23.09
N LEU A 483 9.96 11.96 23.83
CA LEU A 483 10.32 13.02 24.76
C LEU A 483 11.30 12.51 25.82
N THR A 484 11.04 11.35 26.43
CA THR A 484 11.93 10.71 27.42
C THR A 484 13.31 10.40 26.83
N ARG A 485 13.38 9.89 25.59
CA ARG A 485 14.65 9.62 24.90
C ARG A 485 15.48 10.88 24.67
N LYS A 486 14.86 12.01 24.34
CA LYS A 486 15.58 13.28 24.11
C LYS A 486 15.96 13.98 25.43
N ILE A 487 15.13 13.89 26.47
CA ILE A 487 15.50 14.35 27.82
C ILE A 487 16.66 13.52 28.39
N SER A 488 16.59 12.18 28.31
CA SER A 488 17.68 11.26 28.67
C SER A 488 19.02 11.68 28.07
N SER A 489 19.01 12.05 26.79
CA SER A 489 20.19 12.52 26.06
C SER A 489 20.73 13.86 26.57
N VAL A 490 19.87 14.80 26.99
CA VAL A 490 20.26 16.10 27.58
C VAL A 490 20.74 15.96 29.03
N LEU A 491 20.16 15.04 29.80
CA LEU A 491 20.59 14.74 31.17
C LEU A 491 21.86 13.86 31.23
N ALA A 492 22.30 13.31 30.10
CA ALA A 492 23.33 12.27 30.00
C ALA A 492 23.03 11.02 30.88
N LEU A 493 21.75 10.74 31.13
CA LEU A 493 21.30 9.59 31.93
C LEU A 493 20.86 8.43 31.03
N PRO A 494 21.36 7.19 31.24
CA PRO A 494 20.86 6.01 30.55
C PRO A 494 19.36 5.81 30.75
N LEU A 495 18.66 5.40 29.68
CA LEU A 495 17.22 5.08 29.74
C LEU A 495 16.89 4.00 30.79
N SER A 496 17.81 3.08 31.04
CA SER A 496 17.70 2.05 32.08
C SER A 496 17.68 2.59 33.51
N HIS A 497 18.09 3.85 33.72
CA HIS A 497 18.08 4.52 35.03
C HIS A 497 16.94 5.55 35.14
N ILE A 498 15.98 5.56 34.21
CA ILE A 498 14.82 6.47 34.24
C ILE A 498 13.59 5.64 34.56
N SER A 499 13.20 5.61 35.85
CA SER A 499 12.09 4.77 36.33
C SER A 499 10.75 5.24 35.75
N GLN A 500 10.43 6.54 35.86
CA GLN A 500 9.26 7.18 35.23
C GLN A 500 9.52 8.67 34.97
N VAL A 501 8.77 9.27 34.03
CA VAL A 501 8.75 10.72 33.78
C VAL A 501 7.39 11.29 34.17
N TYR A 502 7.38 12.39 34.93
CA TYR A 502 6.19 13.09 35.36
C TYR A 502 6.18 14.54 34.86
N LYS A 503 5.00 15.15 34.79
CA LYS A 503 4.79 16.59 34.60
C LYS A 503 4.14 17.17 35.86
N GLN A 504 4.67 18.29 36.37
CA GLN A 504 4.17 18.90 37.60
C GLN A 504 2.88 19.71 37.36
N GLY A 505 1.85 19.46 38.16
CA GLY A 505 0.60 20.23 38.16
C GLY A 505 0.68 21.53 38.97
N PRO A 506 -0.27 22.46 38.81
CA PRO A 506 -0.25 23.77 39.50
C PRO A 506 -0.24 23.70 41.03
N THR A 507 -0.66 22.57 41.61
CA THR A 507 -0.66 22.29 43.05
C THR A 507 0.57 21.50 43.52
N GLY A 508 1.59 21.35 42.68
CA GLY A 508 2.81 20.60 42.96
C GLY A 508 2.71 19.08 42.71
N ILE A 509 1.51 18.55 42.41
CA ILE A 509 1.29 17.13 42.13
C ILE A 509 2.11 16.63 40.93
N HIS A 510 2.58 15.39 40.99
CA HIS A 510 3.26 14.72 39.87
C HIS A 510 2.25 13.92 39.05
N ILE A 511 2.12 14.22 37.75
CA ILE A 511 1.22 13.54 36.83
C ILE A 511 2.07 12.72 35.86
N LEU A 512 1.80 11.42 35.70
CA LEU A 512 2.55 10.55 34.79
C LEU A 512 2.50 11.07 33.33
N LEU A 513 3.66 11.19 32.70
CA LEU A 513 3.76 11.62 31.31
C LEU A 513 3.18 10.54 30.39
N SER A 514 2.26 10.93 29.50
CA SER A 514 1.61 10.05 28.53
C SER A 514 1.64 10.67 27.14
N ASP A 515 1.48 9.85 26.10
CA ASP A 515 1.47 10.32 24.71
C ASP A 515 0.37 11.37 24.47
N GLN A 516 -0.81 11.16 25.04
CA GLN A 516 -1.90 12.14 24.99
C GLN A 516 -1.54 13.46 25.70
N MET A 517 -0.69 13.44 26.72
CA MET A 517 -0.20 14.67 27.36
C MET A 517 0.80 15.40 26.45
N VAL A 518 1.78 14.68 25.88
CA VAL A 518 2.78 15.27 24.96
C VAL A 518 2.12 15.80 23.68
N TYR A 519 1.08 15.13 23.18
CA TYR A 519 0.28 15.61 22.05
C TYR A 519 -0.41 16.95 22.31
N ASN A 520 -0.73 17.26 23.58
CA ASN A 520 -1.40 18.51 23.99
C ASN A 520 -0.43 19.53 24.61
N PHE A 521 0.88 19.34 24.51
CA PHE A 521 1.84 20.38 24.82
C PHE A 521 1.79 21.49 23.75
N PRO A 522 1.81 22.79 24.12
CA PRO A 522 2.02 23.87 23.17
C PRO A 522 3.38 23.72 22.47
N ASP A 523 3.44 24.10 21.20
CA ASP A 523 4.73 24.25 20.51
C ASP A 523 5.57 25.36 21.16
N GLU A 524 6.89 25.24 21.07
CA GLU A 524 7.87 26.08 21.79
C GLU A 524 7.70 26.11 23.33
N SER A 525 7.01 25.12 23.91
CA SER A 525 6.84 25.01 25.37
C SER A 525 8.17 24.74 26.09
N SER A 526 8.35 25.39 27.25
CA SER A 526 9.57 25.29 28.07
C SER A 526 9.30 24.65 29.42
N PHE A 527 10.20 23.77 29.85
CA PHE A 527 10.13 23.07 31.13
C PHE A 527 11.47 23.14 31.87
N ILE A 528 11.41 23.16 33.21
CA ILE A 528 12.59 22.92 34.05
C ILE A 528 12.59 21.44 34.46
N VAL A 529 13.70 20.76 34.23
CA VAL A 529 13.86 19.32 34.48
C VAL A 529 14.58 19.12 35.80
N SER A 530 13.93 18.40 36.72
CA SER A 530 14.49 17.99 38.01
C SER A 530 14.43 16.48 38.17
N THR A 531 15.49 15.87 38.70
CA THR A 531 15.52 14.45 39.05
C THR A 531 15.15 14.23 40.52
N ILE A 532 14.44 13.14 40.78
CA ILE A 532 14.15 12.62 42.12
C ILE A 532 14.71 11.20 42.15
N GLN A 533 15.49 10.83 43.17
CA GLN A 533 15.99 9.47 43.31
C GLN A 533 14.84 8.51 43.63
N ASP A 534 14.88 7.31 43.07
CA ASP A 534 13.94 6.23 43.38
C ASP A 534 14.34 5.56 44.71
N ASP A 535 13.44 5.54 45.71
CA ASP A 535 13.71 4.90 47.01
C ASP A 535 13.83 3.36 46.89
N THR A 536 13.48 2.78 45.74
CA THR A 536 13.41 1.32 45.51
C THR A 536 14.40 0.79 44.48
N SER A 537 15.16 1.65 43.79
CA SER A 537 16.15 1.26 42.78
C SER A 537 17.29 2.28 42.64
N ASP A 538 18.37 1.93 41.95
CA ASP A 538 19.43 2.90 41.53
C ASP A 538 18.96 3.86 40.42
N GLY A 539 17.65 3.95 40.18
CA GLY A 539 17.02 4.78 39.16
C GLY A 539 16.66 6.19 39.65
N PHE A 540 16.24 7.00 38.69
CA PHE A 540 15.74 8.35 38.88
C PHE A 540 14.37 8.50 38.23
N HIS A 541 13.47 9.18 38.94
CA HIS A 541 12.31 9.79 38.33
C HIS A 541 12.68 11.17 37.77
N ILE A 542 12.12 11.51 36.60
CA ILE A 542 12.26 12.84 36.00
C ILE A 542 10.96 13.61 36.21
N VAL A 543 11.04 14.88 36.61
CA VAL A 543 9.89 15.78 36.70
C VAL A 543 10.10 16.97 35.77
N LEU A 544 9.13 17.20 34.88
CA LEU A 544 8.99 18.39 34.06
C LEU A 544 8.13 19.42 34.79
N LYS A 545 8.77 20.51 35.23
CA LYS A 545 8.14 21.64 35.90
C LYS A 545 7.64 22.62 34.84
#